data_AF-A0A9P6G4L2-F1
#
_entry.id   AF-A0A9P6G4L2-F1
#
_cell.length_a   1.000
_cell.length_b   1.000
_cell.length_c   1.000
_cell.angle_alpha   90.00
_cell.angle_beta   90.00
_cell.angle_gamma   90.00
#
_symmetry.space_group_name_H-M   'P 1'
#
loop_
_entity.id
_entity.type
_entity.pdbx_description
1 polymer ?
#
loop_
_entity_poly.entity_id
_entity_poly.type
_entity_poly.pdbx_seq_one_letter_code
_entity_poly.pdbx_strand_id
1 'polypeptide(L)'
;MLPEPPAAYLTTTQSYPEDPKFQLQVARAARLHTLVAYVSAPGFFLACKTCQTAVPLSLIPFHFSSTKVHAYTRKDCAALLAAWDALYLHSQTTRLRTEADAVTWEHANIRYRPQPPEPLPGLAVHRGLQCQFTSQSTGNRCQYISRQPVKLRAHCYNTHNWGTEPKQGHDIRLAKGKTLPWERDVPCQRLHNNGKASALWRVSPASAEQPASQQPASQELPAGPSQSAGRTWADLEAQLCRGPSRVMDSC
;
A
#
# COMPACT_ATOMS: atom_id res chain seq x y z
N MET A 1 -24.54 -41.01 -19.80
CA MET A 1 -24.07 -41.33 -18.44
C MET A 1 -22.92 -40.38 -18.13
N LEU A 2 -23.16 -39.41 -17.24
CA LEU A 2 -22.14 -38.46 -16.79
C LEU A 2 -21.42 -39.06 -15.58
N PRO A 3 -20.09 -38.93 -15.47
CA PRO A 3 -19.37 -39.39 -14.27
C PRO A 3 -19.76 -38.53 -13.07
N GLU A 4 -20.10 -39.20 -11.97
CA GLU A 4 -20.35 -38.54 -10.68
C GLU A 4 -19.08 -37.81 -10.19
N PRO A 5 -19.21 -36.61 -9.60
CA PRO A 5 -18.08 -35.93 -8.97
C PRO A 5 -17.64 -36.68 -7.71
N PRO A 6 -16.33 -36.80 -7.46
CA PRO A 6 -15.82 -37.50 -6.27
C PRO A 6 -16.27 -36.79 -4.99
N ALA A 7 -16.89 -37.58 -4.12
CA ALA A 7 -17.33 -37.18 -2.80
C ALA A 7 -16.14 -36.81 -1.89
N ALA A 8 -16.40 -35.82 -1.03
CA ALA A 8 -15.69 -35.51 0.21
C ALA A 8 -14.27 -34.93 0.10
N TYR A 9 -14.19 -33.60 -0.04
CA TYR A 9 -13.15 -32.85 0.67
C TYR A 9 -13.50 -32.89 2.16
N LEU A 10 -12.88 -33.82 2.89
CA LEU A 10 -12.90 -33.83 4.34
C LEU A 10 -12.34 -32.49 4.85
N THR A 11 -13.21 -31.70 5.48
CA THR A 11 -12.86 -30.50 6.22
C THR A 11 -12.01 -30.93 7.42
N THR A 12 -10.70 -31.06 7.24
CA THR A 12 -9.78 -31.26 8.36
C THR A 12 -9.83 -30.02 9.23
N THR A 13 -10.68 -30.04 10.25
CA THR A 13 -10.70 -29.04 11.31
C THR A 13 -9.40 -29.21 12.09
N GLN A 14 -8.36 -28.49 11.67
CA GLN A 14 -7.10 -28.45 12.39
C GLN A 14 -7.39 -27.86 13.78
N SER A 15 -7.35 -28.70 14.81
CA SER A 15 -7.55 -28.28 16.20
C SER A 15 -6.40 -27.37 16.59
N TYR A 16 -6.64 -26.05 16.62
CA TYR A 16 -5.66 -25.10 17.09
C TYR A 16 -5.40 -25.32 18.59
N PRO A 17 -4.15 -25.17 19.04
CA PRO A 17 -3.83 -25.28 20.47
C PRO A 17 -4.64 -24.24 21.26
N GLU A 18 -5.28 -24.66 22.35
CA GLU A 18 -6.05 -23.79 23.26
C GLU A 18 -5.15 -22.89 24.14
N ASP A 19 -3.88 -22.68 23.78
CA ASP A 19 -2.97 -21.80 24.52
C ASP A 19 -3.47 -20.34 24.43
N PRO A 20 -3.87 -19.72 25.56
CA PRO A 20 -4.35 -18.32 25.56
C PRO A 20 -3.33 -17.34 24.98
N LYS A 21 -2.03 -17.61 25.09
CA LYS A 21 -0.98 -16.75 24.51
C LYS A 21 -1.00 -16.79 22.99
N PHE A 22 -1.19 -17.97 22.42
CA PHE A 22 -1.29 -18.14 20.97
C PHE A 22 -2.55 -17.44 20.43
N GLN A 23 -3.68 -17.60 21.11
CA GLN A 23 -4.93 -16.90 20.74
C GLN A 23 -4.78 -15.37 20.77
N LEU A 24 -4.09 -14.84 21.77
CA LEU A 24 -3.77 -13.41 21.83
C LEU A 24 -2.88 -12.95 20.65
N GLN A 25 -1.89 -13.76 20.25
CA GLN A 25 -1.06 -13.47 19.07
C GLN A 25 -1.90 -13.46 17.78
N VAL A 26 -2.76 -14.45 17.60
CA VAL A 26 -3.68 -14.52 16.44
C VAL A 26 -4.58 -13.29 16.39
N ALA A 27 -5.19 -12.92 17.51
CA ALA A 27 -6.04 -11.73 17.60
C ALA A 27 -5.29 -10.43 17.25
N ARG A 28 -4.06 -10.27 17.77
CA ARG A 28 -3.20 -9.11 17.47
C ARG A 28 -2.80 -9.06 15.99
N ALA A 29 -2.40 -10.19 15.42
CA ALA A 29 -2.00 -10.24 14.03
C ALA A 29 -3.19 -10.00 13.07
N ALA A 30 -4.36 -10.55 13.40
CA ALA A 30 -5.61 -10.26 12.70
C ALA A 30 -5.95 -8.77 12.77
N ARG A 31 -5.73 -8.12 13.93
CA ARG A 31 -5.90 -6.68 14.07
C ARG A 31 -4.94 -5.91 13.16
N LEU A 32 -3.67 -6.30 13.05
CA LEU A 32 -2.75 -5.65 12.12
C LEU A 32 -3.26 -5.73 10.68
N HIS A 33 -3.79 -6.88 10.25
CA HIS A 33 -4.40 -7.04 8.92
C HIS A 33 -5.62 -6.15 8.67
N THR A 34 -6.28 -5.61 9.70
CA THR A 34 -7.31 -4.58 9.51
C THR A 34 -6.72 -3.22 9.13
N LEU A 35 -5.46 -2.95 9.49
CA LEU A 35 -4.77 -1.68 9.25
C LEU A 35 -3.95 -1.69 7.97
N VAL A 36 -3.35 -2.84 7.65
CA VAL A 36 -2.48 -3.00 6.48
C VAL A 36 -2.99 -4.09 5.55
N ALA A 37 -2.74 -3.92 4.26
CA ALA A 37 -2.83 -4.97 3.26
C ALA A 37 -1.44 -5.57 3.04
N TYR A 38 -1.32 -6.90 3.09
CA TYR A 38 -0.11 -7.57 2.63
C TYR A 38 -0.13 -7.64 1.11
N VAL A 39 0.84 -6.98 0.50
CA VAL A 39 1.07 -7.00 -0.94
C VAL A 39 2.06 -8.13 -1.21
N SER A 40 1.55 -9.21 -1.80
CA SER A 40 2.33 -10.38 -2.20
C SER A 40 3.26 -10.07 -3.38
N ALA A 41 3.67 -11.10 -4.13
CA ALA A 41 4.47 -10.93 -5.33
C ALA A 41 3.84 -9.90 -6.29
N PRO A 42 4.63 -9.02 -6.94
CA PRO A 42 6.08 -8.87 -6.82
C PRO A 42 6.54 -7.93 -5.68
N GLY A 43 5.60 -7.32 -4.95
CA GLY A 43 5.84 -6.29 -3.94
C GLY A 43 6.52 -6.83 -2.68
N PHE A 44 5.90 -7.80 -2.02
CA PHE A 44 6.32 -8.35 -0.73
C PHE A 44 6.47 -7.28 0.36
N PHE A 45 5.38 -6.57 0.68
CA PHE A 45 5.36 -5.51 1.69
C PHE A 45 3.98 -5.28 2.32
N LEU A 46 3.92 -4.47 3.38
CA LEU A 46 2.66 -4.02 3.98
C LEU A 46 2.29 -2.63 3.47
N ALA A 47 1.08 -2.48 2.95
CA ALA A 47 0.50 -1.21 2.53
C ALA A 47 -0.52 -0.74 3.56
N CYS A 48 -0.42 0.50 4.03
CA CYS A 48 -1.43 1.07 4.92
C CYS A 48 -2.75 1.23 4.15
N LYS A 49 -3.85 0.67 4.64
CA LYS A 49 -5.15 0.72 3.96
C LYS A 49 -5.75 2.12 3.90
N THR A 50 -5.46 2.97 4.89
CA THR A 50 -5.99 4.35 4.94
C THR A 50 -5.13 5.31 4.13
N CYS A 51 -3.81 5.27 4.31
CA CYS A 51 -2.89 6.17 3.60
C CYS A 51 -2.61 5.71 2.16
N GLN A 52 -2.88 4.43 1.85
CA GLN A 52 -2.59 3.78 0.57
C GLN A 52 -1.12 3.92 0.14
N THR A 53 -0.22 3.80 1.12
CA THR A 53 1.23 3.85 0.95
C THR A 53 1.88 2.59 1.49
N ALA A 54 2.98 2.17 0.88
CA ALA A 54 3.84 1.13 1.42
C ALA A 54 4.45 1.60 2.75
N VAL A 55 4.61 0.68 3.70
CA VAL A 55 5.21 0.92 5.00
C VAL A 55 6.19 -0.22 5.31
N PRO A 56 7.51 0.04 5.34
CA PRO A 56 8.49 -0.94 5.79
C PRO A 56 8.17 -1.44 7.18
N LEU A 57 8.46 -2.71 7.46
CA LEU A 57 8.18 -3.31 8.78
C LEU A 57 8.71 -2.44 9.94
N SER A 58 9.95 -1.96 9.82
CA SER A 58 10.59 -1.13 10.86
C SER A 58 9.89 0.22 11.10
N LEU A 59 9.11 0.71 10.13
CA LEU A 59 8.43 1.99 10.17
C LEU A 59 6.96 1.88 10.55
N ILE A 60 6.38 0.69 10.66
CA ILE A 60 4.97 0.50 11.02
C ILE A 60 4.62 1.17 12.35
N PRO A 61 5.36 0.94 13.45
CA PRO A 61 5.03 1.59 14.72
C PRO A 61 5.07 3.11 14.65
N PHE A 62 6.02 3.66 13.88
CA PHE A 62 6.14 5.11 13.69
C PHE A 62 5.01 5.66 12.81
N HIS A 63 4.67 4.99 11.71
CA HIS A 63 3.62 5.42 10.77
C HIS A 63 2.26 5.55 11.46
N PHE A 64 1.88 4.53 12.24
CA PHE A 64 0.59 4.50 12.92
C PHE A 64 0.54 5.34 14.22
N SER A 65 1.69 5.78 14.74
CA SER A 65 1.74 6.64 15.94
C SER A 65 1.99 8.12 15.65
N SER A 66 2.59 8.46 14.51
CA SER A 66 3.01 9.84 14.20
C SER A 66 2.04 10.61 13.32
N THR A 67 1.19 9.90 12.57
CA THR A 67 0.32 10.53 11.58
C THR A 67 -0.97 10.99 12.24
N LYS A 68 -1.46 12.18 11.85
CA LYS A 68 -2.78 12.68 12.28
C LYS A 68 -3.95 11.77 11.87
N VAL A 69 -3.68 10.81 10.99
CA VAL A 69 -4.66 9.89 10.39
C VAL A 69 -4.83 8.63 11.25
N HIS A 70 -3.84 8.28 12.06
CA HIS A 70 -3.84 7.06 12.86
C HIS A 70 -3.77 7.40 14.34
N ALA A 71 -4.56 6.71 15.16
CA ALA A 71 -4.67 6.95 16.59
C ALA A 71 -4.15 5.75 17.41
N TYR A 72 -2.99 5.22 17.04
CA TYR A 72 -2.37 4.11 17.78
C TYR A 72 -1.16 4.57 18.56
N THR A 73 -0.97 4.00 19.75
CA THR A 73 0.30 4.19 20.46
C THR A 73 1.40 3.40 19.75
N ARG A 74 2.64 3.88 19.87
CA ARG A 74 3.81 3.19 19.31
C ARG A 74 3.99 1.79 19.93
N LYS A 75 3.66 1.64 21.23
CA LYS A 75 3.74 0.38 21.97
C LYS A 75 2.73 -0.63 21.43
N ASP A 76 1.49 -0.22 21.20
CA ASP A 76 0.45 -1.12 20.67
C ASP A 76 0.82 -1.58 19.27
N CYS A 77 1.23 -0.67 18.38
CA CYS A 77 1.65 -1.04 17.04
C CYS A 77 2.84 -2.00 17.03
N ALA A 78 3.82 -1.82 17.93
CA ALA A 78 4.93 -2.74 18.06
C ALA A 78 4.46 -4.14 18.51
N ALA A 79 3.49 -4.22 19.42
CA ALA A 79 2.91 -5.50 19.85
C ALA A 79 2.10 -6.18 18.72
N LEU A 80 1.36 -5.41 17.93
CA LEU A 80 0.64 -5.92 16.75
C LEU A 80 1.62 -6.47 15.70
N LEU A 81 2.68 -5.71 15.40
CA LEU A 81 3.72 -6.11 14.46
C LEU A 81 4.45 -7.37 14.93
N ALA A 82 4.85 -7.43 16.20
CA ALA A 82 5.55 -8.60 16.75
C ALA A 82 4.70 -9.87 16.67
N ALA A 83 3.39 -9.76 16.93
CA ALA A 83 2.47 -10.90 16.78
C ALA A 83 2.33 -11.35 15.32
N TRP A 84 2.26 -10.39 14.39
CA TRP A 84 2.23 -10.68 12.96
C TRP A 84 3.53 -11.34 12.48
N ASP A 85 4.68 -10.81 12.88
CA ASP A 85 5.98 -11.36 12.53
C ASP A 85 6.11 -12.80 13.04
N ALA A 86 5.69 -13.08 14.27
CA ALA A 86 5.74 -14.42 14.85
C ALA A 86 4.93 -15.47 14.07
N LEU A 87 3.77 -15.07 13.51
CA LEU A 87 2.85 -15.99 12.81
C LEU A 87 3.08 -16.08 11.30
N TYR A 88 3.58 -15.02 10.67
CA TYR A 88 3.58 -14.94 9.21
C TYR A 88 4.97 -14.77 8.60
N LEU A 89 5.97 -14.27 9.33
CA LEU A 89 7.27 -13.97 8.74
C LEU A 89 8.00 -15.21 8.20
N HIS A 90 7.74 -16.39 8.77
CA HIS A 90 8.31 -17.65 8.30
C HIS A 90 7.66 -18.16 6.99
N SER A 91 6.42 -17.75 6.70
CA SER A 91 5.66 -18.21 5.53
C SER A 91 5.53 -17.13 4.44
N GLN A 92 5.71 -15.86 4.80
CA GLN A 92 5.58 -14.71 3.92
C GLN A 92 6.92 -14.02 3.71
N THR A 93 7.32 -13.88 2.45
CA THR A 93 8.51 -13.09 2.11
C THR A 93 8.18 -11.60 2.27
N THR A 94 9.07 -10.84 2.90
CA THR A 94 8.97 -9.38 3.02
C THR A 94 10.27 -8.74 2.55
N ARG A 95 10.18 -7.95 1.47
CA ARG A 95 11.31 -7.22 0.87
C ARG A 95 11.50 -5.83 1.45
N LEU A 96 10.42 -5.18 1.89
CA LEU A 96 10.47 -3.85 2.50
C LEU A 96 10.49 -3.98 4.02
N ARG A 97 11.67 -4.24 4.59
CA ARG A 97 11.85 -4.35 6.05
C ARG A 97 12.29 -3.03 6.65
N THR A 98 13.14 -2.30 5.96
CA THR A 98 13.76 -1.04 6.38
C THR A 98 13.47 0.10 5.40
N GLU A 99 13.80 1.34 5.79
CA GLU A 99 13.70 2.49 4.88
C GLU A 99 14.72 2.39 3.72
N ALA A 100 15.89 1.80 3.96
CA ALA A 100 16.89 1.57 2.93
C ALA A 100 16.35 0.64 1.82
N ASP A 101 15.59 -0.39 2.19
CA ASP A 101 14.94 -1.30 1.24
C ASP A 101 13.95 -0.57 0.33
N ALA A 102 13.27 0.47 0.84
CA ALA A 102 12.34 1.26 0.04
C ALA A 102 13.03 2.02 -1.08
N VAL A 103 14.22 2.56 -0.80
CA VAL A 103 15.01 3.30 -1.77
C VAL A 103 15.57 2.35 -2.84
N THR A 104 16.07 1.17 -2.44
CA THR A 104 16.66 0.20 -3.38
C THR A 104 15.60 -0.50 -4.23
N TRP A 105 14.43 -0.79 -3.67
CA TRP A 105 13.33 -1.47 -4.38
C TRP A 105 12.84 -0.66 -5.58
N GLU A 106 12.74 0.66 -5.43
CA GLU A 106 12.26 1.56 -6.48
C GLU A 106 13.17 1.55 -7.73
N HIS A 107 14.48 1.45 -7.50
CA HIS A 107 15.47 1.50 -8.57
C HIS A 107 15.62 0.17 -9.31
N ALA A 108 15.45 -0.96 -8.62
CA ALA A 108 15.70 -2.28 -9.18
C ALA A 108 14.52 -2.86 -9.99
N ASN A 109 13.27 -2.61 -9.59
CA ASN A 109 12.17 -3.48 -10.01
C ASN A 109 11.18 -2.89 -11.04
N ILE A 110 11.09 -1.56 -11.18
CA ILE A 110 9.95 -0.95 -11.90
C ILE A 110 10.36 0.05 -12.98
N ARG A 111 11.31 0.97 -12.71
CA ARG A 111 11.59 2.07 -13.64
C ARG A 111 12.17 1.64 -14.99
N TYR A 112 12.74 0.44 -15.07
CA TYR A 112 13.41 -0.06 -16.27
C TYR A 112 12.64 -1.15 -17.01
N ARG A 113 11.36 -1.37 -16.67
CA ARG A 113 10.55 -2.34 -17.43
C ARG A 113 10.15 -1.75 -18.79
N PRO A 114 10.23 -2.53 -19.89
CA PRO A 114 9.78 -2.10 -21.21
C PRO A 114 8.28 -1.75 -21.25
N GLN A 115 7.49 -2.42 -20.42
CA GLN A 115 6.05 -2.20 -20.30
C GLN A 115 5.68 -1.77 -18.88
N PRO A 116 4.72 -0.83 -18.73
CA PRO A 116 4.20 -0.46 -17.42
C PRO A 116 3.60 -1.68 -16.70
N PRO A 117 4.00 -1.98 -15.46
CA PRO A 117 3.42 -3.08 -14.70
C PRO A 117 1.96 -2.77 -14.32
N GLU A 118 1.20 -3.80 -13.97
CA GLU A 118 -0.11 -3.61 -13.34
C GLU A 118 0.01 -2.81 -12.03
N PRO A 119 -1.02 -2.03 -11.67
CA PRO A 119 -1.05 -1.34 -10.39
C PRO A 119 -0.90 -2.33 -9.22
N LEU A 120 0.00 -2.04 -8.29
CA LEU A 120 0.15 -2.83 -7.07
C LEU A 120 -1.09 -2.60 -6.19
N PRO A 121 -1.71 -3.69 -5.69
CA PRO A 121 -2.91 -3.58 -4.86
C PRO A 121 -2.59 -2.87 -3.54
N GLY A 122 -3.56 -2.12 -3.03
CA GLY A 122 -3.42 -1.37 -1.77
C GLY A 122 -2.63 -0.06 -1.86
N LEU A 123 -2.03 0.26 -3.01
CA LEU A 123 -1.39 1.55 -3.26
C LEU A 123 -2.29 2.46 -4.10
N ALA A 124 -2.26 3.76 -3.80
CA ALA A 124 -3.05 4.75 -4.53
C ALA A 124 -2.57 4.89 -5.98
N VAL A 125 -3.49 4.82 -6.94
CA VAL A 125 -3.25 5.21 -8.33
C VAL A 125 -3.54 6.70 -8.48
N HIS A 126 -2.59 7.42 -9.06
CA HIS A 126 -2.66 8.83 -9.34
C HIS A 126 -2.63 9.10 -10.85
N ARG A 127 -3.02 10.31 -11.23
CA ARG A 127 -2.79 10.85 -12.57
C ARG A 127 -1.65 11.86 -12.51
N GLY A 128 -0.63 11.61 -13.33
CA GLY A 128 0.59 12.40 -13.38
C GLY A 128 0.92 12.88 -14.79
N LEU A 129 2.04 13.59 -14.87
CA LEU A 129 2.61 14.10 -16.10
C LEU A 129 3.93 13.38 -16.35
N GLN A 130 4.11 12.76 -17.53
CA GLN A 130 5.31 12.01 -17.86
C GLN A 130 6.11 12.67 -18.97
N CYS A 131 7.42 12.80 -18.77
CA CYS A 131 8.35 13.26 -19.79
C CYS A 131 8.26 12.41 -21.09
N GLN A 132 8.26 13.05 -22.26
CA GLN A 132 8.21 12.37 -23.57
C GLN A 132 9.57 12.24 -24.26
N PHE A 133 10.62 12.87 -23.72
CA PHE A 133 11.95 12.78 -24.32
C PHE A 133 12.48 11.34 -24.34
N THR A 134 13.15 10.98 -25.42
CA THR A 134 13.85 9.70 -25.58
C THR A 134 15.36 9.92 -25.46
N SER A 135 16.04 9.04 -24.74
CA SER A 135 17.50 9.00 -24.68
C SER A 135 18.03 8.65 -26.07
N GLN A 136 18.95 9.46 -26.62
CA GLN A 136 19.57 9.19 -27.91
C GLN A 136 20.46 7.94 -27.90
N SER A 137 21.10 7.64 -26.76
CA SER A 137 22.02 6.50 -26.65
C SER A 137 21.31 5.16 -26.47
N THR A 138 20.14 5.15 -25.83
CA THR A 138 19.42 3.91 -25.50
C THR A 138 18.10 3.75 -26.26
N GLY A 139 17.60 4.81 -26.90
CA GLY A 139 16.25 4.86 -27.47
C GLY A 139 15.13 4.89 -26.42
N ASN A 140 15.45 4.73 -25.13
CA ASN A 140 14.45 4.61 -24.08
C ASN A 140 13.81 5.96 -23.76
N ARG A 141 12.49 5.94 -23.58
CA ARG A 141 11.74 7.11 -23.10
C ARG A 141 12.12 7.44 -21.67
N CYS A 142 12.19 8.73 -21.36
CA CYS A 142 12.42 9.24 -20.01
C CYS A 142 11.30 8.80 -19.08
N GLN A 143 11.69 8.21 -17.95
CA GLN A 143 10.77 7.61 -16.98
C GLN A 143 10.35 8.59 -15.88
N TYR A 144 10.77 9.87 -15.97
CA TYR A 144 10.41 10.87 -14.99
C TYR A 144 8.92 11.23 -15.07
N ILE A 145 8.23 11.01 -13.95
CA ILE A 145 6.82 11.35 -13.77
C ILE A 145 6.70 12.29 -12.58
N SER A 146 5.88 13.33 -12.73
CA SER A 146 5.53 14.24 -11.65
C SER A 146 4.08 14.65 -11.72
N ARG A 147 3.46 14.86 -10.56
CA ARG A 147 2.12 15.46 -10.47
C ARG A 147 2.14 16.99 -10.56
N GLN A 148 3.32 17.60 -10.51
CA GLN A 148 3.49 19.05 -10.48
C GLN A 148 4.09 19.53 -11.81
N PRO A 149 3.36 20.32 -12.62
CA PRO A 149 3.87 20.85 -13.89
C PRO A 149 5.20 21.59 -13.74
N VAL A 150 5.39 22.34 -12.65
CA VAL A 150 6.61 23.10 -12.37
C VAL A 150 7.83 22.18 -12.27
N LYS A 151 7.71 21.07 -11.53
CA LYS A 151 8.80 20.07 -11.38
C LYS A 151 9.10 19.38 -12.71
N LEU A 152 8.07 19.03 -13.47
CA LEU A 152 8.27 18.39 -14.77
C LEU A 152 8.92 19.33 -15.79
N ARG A 153 8.53 20.61 -15.80
CA ARG A 153 9.17 21.63 -16.61
C ARG A 153 10.65 21.79 -16.26
N ALA A 154 10.95 21.90 -14.97
CA ALA A 154 12.33 21.99 -14.49
C ALA A 154 13.15 20.75 -14.89
N HIS A 155 12.57 19.55 -14.79
CA HIS A 155 13.20 18.33 -15.28
C HIS A 155 13.47 18.37 -16.80
N CYS A 156 12.47 18.74 -17.62
CA CYS A 156 12.66 18.82 -19.08
C CYS A 156 13.75 19.82 -19.45
N TYR A 157 13.79 20.98 -18.78
CA TYR A 157 14.82 21.99 -19.00
C TYR A 157 16.21 21.48 -18.59
N ASN A 158 16.37 21.00 -17.35
CA ASN A 158 17.68 20.62 -16.80
C ASN A 158 18.24 19.30 -17.38
N THR A 159 17.36 18.35 -17.72
CA THR A 159 17.78 17.00 -18.14
C THR A 159 17.79 16.82 -19.65
N HIS A 160 16.93 17.55 -20.38
CA HIS A 160 16.76 17.40 -21.82
C HIS A 160 17.01 18.69 -22.60
N ASN A 161 17.51 19.75 -21.94
CA ASN A 161 17.75 21.07 -22.55
C ASN A 161 16.50 21.62 -23.27
N TRP A 162 15.31 21.29 -22.77
CA TRP A 162 14.08 21.74 -23.39
C TRP A 162 13.88 23.24 -23.18
N GLY A 163 13.68 23.99 -24.26
CA GLY A 163 13.43 25.43 -24.21
C GLY A 163 14.68 26.31 -24.31
N THR A 164 15.89 25.72 -24.34
CA THR A 164 17.07 26.42 -24.82
C THR A 164 17.08 26.32 -26.35
N GLU A 165 16.31 27.18 -27.02
CA GLU A 165 16.54 27.40 -28.46
C GLU A 165 17.99 27.87 -28.64
N PRO A 166 18.69 27.41 -29.71
CA PRO A 166 20.01 27.92 -30.02
C PRO A 166 19.90 29.43 -30.26
N LYS A 167 20.60 30.22 -29.46
CA LYS A 167 20.75 31.66 -29.65
C LYS A 167 21.55 31.92 -30.93
N GLN A 168 20.94 31.85 -32.10
CA GLN A 168 21.52 32.44 -33.30
C GLN A 168 20.41 32.95 -34.19
N GLY A 169 20.44 34.27 -34.42
CA GLY A 169 19.32 35.09 -34.85
C GLY A 169 18.59 34.56 -36.08
N HIS A 170 17.31 34.24 -35.89
CA HIS A 170 16.28 34.42 -36.91
C HIS A 170 14.90 34.38 -36.24
N ASP A 171 14.01 35.22 -36.75
CA ASP A 171 12.61 35.42 -36.40
C ASP A 171 11.93 34.30 -35.59
N ILE A 172 11.70 34.54 -34.30
CA ILE A 172 10.86 33.70 -33.45
C ILE A 172 9.40 34.10 -33.69
N ARG A 173 8.86 33.73 -34.85
CA ARG A 173 7.40 33.55 -34.97
C ARG A 173 7.06 32.29 -34.17
N LEU A 174 6.73 32.49 -32.90
CA LEU A 174 6.23 31.48 -31.97
C LEU A 174 5.20 30.59 -32.68
N ALA A 175 5.66 29.40 -33.07
CA ALA A 175 4.84 28.37 -33.67
C ALA A 175 3.72 27.98 -32.70
N LYS A 176 2.53 28.53 -32.93
CA LYS A 176 1.27 28.02 -32.39
C LYS A 176 1.17 26.55 -32.81
N GLY A 177 1.42 25.64 -31.87
CA GLY A 177 1.39 24.20 -32.14
C GLY A 177 2.53 23.38 -31.56
N LYS A 178 3.48 23.95 -30.80
CA LYS A 178 4.49 23.14 -30.10
C LYS A 178 3.81 22.19 -29.11
N THR A 179 3.76 20.90 -29.48
CA THR A 179 3.35 19.79 -28.61
C THR A 179 4.13 19.89 -27.30
N LEU A 180 3.43 19.78 -26.17
CA LEU A 180 4.08 19.80 -24.85
C LEU A 180 5.05 18.63 -24.75
N PRO A 181 6.22 18.79 -24.12
CA PRO A 181 7.23 17.72 -24.02
C PRO A 181 6.85 16.64 -22.99
N TRP A 182 5.58 16.59 -22.58
CA TRP A 182 5.07 15.64 -21.62
C TRP A 182 3.66 15.17 -21.95
N GLU A 183 3.40 13.92 -21.59
CA GLU A 183 2.10 13.28 -21.63
C GLU A 183 1.32 13.61 -20.36
N ARG A 184 0.02 13.87 -20.50
CA ARG A 184 -0.89 14.13 -19.37
C ARG A 184 -1.64 12.87 -18.98
N ASP A 185 -2.24 12.90 -17.79
CA ASP A 185 -3.16 11.87 -17.30
C ASP A 185 -2.59 10.44 -17.26
N VAL A 186 -1.26 10.36 -17.14
CA VAL A 186 -0.54 9.10 -17.04
C VAL A 186 -0.87 8.44 -15.70
N PRO A 187 -1.44 7.22 -15.68
CA PRO A 187 -1.67 6.49 -14.44
C PRO A 187 -0.32 6.13 -13.82
N CYS A 188 -0.15 6.48 -12.56
CA CYS A 188 1.10 6.25 -11.85
C CYS A 188 0.87 5.90 -10.37
N GLN A 189 1.81 5.18 -9.79
CA GLN A 189 1.84 4.86 -8.36
C GLN A 189 3.17 5.31 -7.76
N ARG A 190 3.20 5.42 -6.42
CA ARG A 190 4.40 5.62 -5.62
C ARG A 190 4.33 4.75 -4.38
N LEU A 191 5.48 4.34 -3.85
CA LEU A 191 5.53 3.58 -2.60
C LEU A 191 5.24 4.49 -1.41
N HIS A 192 5.91 5.65 -1.37
CA HIS A 192 5.86 6.58 -0.25
C HIS A 192 5.41 7.97 -0.70
N ASN A 193 4.80 8.70 0.22
CA ASN A 193 4.38 10.08 -0.06
C ASN A 193 5.55 11.07 -0.07
N ASN A 194 6.61 10.79 0.69
CA ASN A 194 7.73 11.68 0.95
C ASN A 194 9.07 10.91 0.90
N GLY A 195 10.18 11.65 0.75
CA GLY A 195 11.54 11.09 0.83
C GLY A 195 12.11 10.60 -0.51
N LYS A 196 13.26 9.92 -0.44
CA LYS A 196 13.98 9.43 -1.65
C LYS A 196 13.23 8.33 -2.40
N ALA A 197 12.42 7.54 -1.69
CA ALA A 197 11.59 6.45 -2.23
C ALA A 197 10.18 6.89 -2.67
N SER A 198 9.99 8.19 -2.96
CA SER A 198 8.67 8.78 -3.25
C SER A 198 8.39 9.03 -4.73
N ALA A 199 9.27 8.57 -5.61
CA ALA A 199 9.08 8.86 -7.01
C ALA A 199 7.97 7.98 -7.61
N LEU A 200 7.39 8.54 -8.66
CA LEU A 200 6.24 7.98 -9.34
C LEU A 200 6.73 7.08 -10.48
N TRP A 201 6.09 5.95 -10.65
CA TRP A 201 6.27 5.09 -11.82
C TRP A 201 4.94 4.93 -12.56
N ARG A 202 5.03 4.75 -13.88
CA ARG A 202 3.85 4.48 -14.72
C ARG A 202 3.34 3.09 -14.42
N VAL A 203 2.02 2.95 -14.35
CA VAL A 203 1.34 1.66 -14.29
C VAL A 203 0.48 1.46 -15.52
N SER A 204 0.16 0.22 -15.84
CA SER A 204 -0.78 -0.12 -16.88
C SER A 204 -2.16 0.43 -16.52
N PRO A 205 -2.94 0.96 -17.48
CA PRO A 205 -4.31 1.39 -17.24
C PRO A 205 -5.29 0.23 -16.98
N ALA A 206 -4.80 -1.02 -16.90
CA ALA A 206 -5.58 -2.24 -16.66
C ALA A 206 -6.79 -1.97 -15.74
N SER A 207 -7.98 -2.05 -16.34
CA SER A 207 -9.32 -1.77 -15.82
C SER A 207 -9.33 -1.02 -14.48
N ALA A 208 -9.04 0.28 -14.53
CA ALA A 208 -9.20 1.22 -13.42
C ALA A 208 -10.68 1.44 -13.01
N GLU A 209 -11.56 0.46 -13.21
CA GLU A 209 -12.87 0.32 -12.56
C GLU A 209 -12.71 -0.48 -11.26
N GLN A 210 -11.85 0.00 -10.35
CA GLN A 210 -12.14 -0.19 -8.94
C GLN A 210 -12.59 1.16 -8.41
N PRO A 211 -13.90 1.37 -8.17
CA PRO A 211 -14.38 2.62 -7.65
C PRO A 211 -13.77 2.84 -6.26
N ALA A 212 -12.93 3.86 -6.17
CA ALA A 212 -12.85 4.64 -4.96
C ALA A 212 -14.27 5.15 -4.68
N SER A 213 -14.75 4.95 -3.44
CA SER A 213 -16.03 5.45 -2.91
C SER A 213 -17.27 4.60 -3.21
N GLN A 214 -17.51 3.60 -2.36
CA GLN A 214 -18.84 3.35 -1.81
C GLN A 214 -18.72 3.32 -0.29
N GLN A 215 -18.86 4.50 0.33
CA GLN A 215 -19.61 4.55 1.58
C GLN A 215 -21.07 4.33 1.19
N PRO A 216 -21.78 3.32 1.72
CA PRO A 216 -23.22 3.38 1.73
C PRO A 216 -23.61 4.42 2.78
N ALA A 217 -24.12 5.55 2.30
CA ALA A 217 -25.02 6.38 3.07
C ALA A 217 -26.25 5.53 3.46
N SER A 218 -26.61 5.62 4.74
CA SER A 218 -27.94 5.46 5.31
C SER A 218 -28.86 4.37 4.74
N GLN A 219 -29.02 3.30 5.50
CA GLN A 219 -30.35 2.72 5.69
C GLN A 219 -30.74 2.89 7.15
N GLU A 220 -31.70 3.78 7.39
CA GLU A 220 -32.53 3.83 8.60
C GLU A 220 -33.32 2.53 8.70
N LEU A 221 -33.22 1.84 9.83
CA LEU A 221 -34.19 0.88 10.38
C LEU A 221 -34.02 0.83 11.92
N PRO A 222 -35.03 0.38 12.67
CA PRO A 222 -35.57 1.11 13.81
C PRO A 222 -34.85 0.81 15.14
N ALA A 223 -35.03 1.76 16.06
CA ALA A 223 -34.50 1.76 17.41
C ALA A 223 -34.87 0.49 18.20
N GLY A 224 -33.88 -0.35 18.44
CA GLY A 224 -33.80 -1.23 19.61
C GLY A 224 -32.66 -0.75 20.52
N PRO A 225 -32.79 -0.84 21.86
CA PRO A 225 -31.77 -0.32 22.78
C PRO A 225 -30.51 -1.19 22.73
N SER A 226 -29.56 -0.82 21.88
CA SER A 226 -28.25 -1.46 21.79
C SER A 226 -27.31 -0.86 22.85
N GLN A 227 -27.10 -1.59 23.94
CA GLN A 227 -26.05 -1.31 24.91
C GLN A 227 -24.69 -1.69 24.33
N SER A 228 -24.13 -0.83 23.48
CA SER A 228 -22.73 -0.93 23.06
C SER A 228 -22.04 0.42 23.22
N ALA A 229 -22.01 0.92 24.45
CA ALA A 229 -21.04 1.94 24.84
C ALA A 229 -19.64 1.31 24.86
N GLY A 230 -18.65 2.06 24.39
CA GLY A 230 -17.34 1.58 23.97
C GLY A 230 -16.64 0.65 24.96
N ARG A 231 -16.39 -0.59 24.54
CA ARG A 231 -15.40 -1.44 25.18
C ARG A 231 -14.02 -0.88 24.87
N THR A 232 -13.33 -0.46 25.90
CA THR A 232 -11.94 -0.03 25.81
C THR A 232 -11.03 -1.25 25.71
N TRP A 233 -9.82 -1.11 25.15
CA TRP A 233 -8.88 -2.25 25.04
C TRP A 233 -8.52 -2.85 26.40
N ALA A 234 -8.55 -2.05 27.47
CA ALA A 234 -8.41 -2.50 28.84
C ALA A 234 -9.45 -3.57 29.22
N ASP A 235 -10.67 -3.48 28.68
CA ASP A 235 -11.75 -4.44 28.96
C ASP A 235 -11.53 -5.79 28.29
N LEU A 236 -10.90 -5.81 27.11
CA LEU A 236 -10.55 -7.04 26.38
C LEU A 236 -9.33 -7.73 27.00
N GLU A 237 -8.30 -6.97 27.39
CA GLU A 237 -7.17 -7.54 28.15
C GLU A 237 -7.64 -8.09 29.51
N ALA A 238 -8.54 -7.41 30.21
CA ALA A 238 -9.11 -7.90 31.45
C ALA A 238 -9.98 -9.15 31.28
N GLN A 239 -10.64 -9.34 30.13
CA GLN A 239 -11.41 -10.55 29.84
C GLN A 239 -10.52 -11.76 29.56
N LEU A 240 -9.42 -11.56 28.83
CA LEU A 240 -8.46 -12.65 28.55
C LEU A 240 -7.66 -13.07 29.79
N CYS A 241 -7.43 -12.15 30.74
CA CYS A 241 -6.80 -12.45 32.02
C CYS A 241 -7.73 -13.19 33.00
N ARG A 242 -9.06 -13.10 32.83
CA ARG A 242 -10.03 -13.92 33.57
C ARG A 242 -10.17 -15.25 32.84
N GLY A 243 -9.21 -16.16 33.06
CA GLY A 243 -9.32 -17.55 32.60
C GLY A 243 -10.66 -18.17 33.05
N PRO A 244 -11.14 -19.23 32.37
CA PRO A 244 -12.40 -19.86 32.70
C PRO A 244 -12.40 -20.26 34.17
N SER A 245 -13.31 -19.64 34.93
CA SER A 245 -13.50 -19.95 36.35
C SER A 245 -13.86 -21.43 36.44
N ARG A 246 -12.91 -22.26 36.88
CA ARG A 246 -13.20 -23.64 37.26
C ARG A 246 -14.17 -23.56 38.44
N VAL A 247 -15.44 -23.75 38.15
CA VAL A 247 -16.43 -24.10 39.17
C VAL A 247 -15.94 -25.41 39.76
N MET A 248 -15.33 -25.35 40.95
CA MET A 248 -15.17 -26.53 41.78
C MET A 248 -16.54 -26.83 42.35
N ASP A 249 -17.24 -27.79 41.73
CA ASP A 249 -18.36 -28.44 42.37
C ASP A 249 -17.83 -29.25 43.56
N SER A 250 -18.13 -28.79 44.76
CA SER A 250 -17.91 -29.55 45.99
C SER A 250 -19.09 -30.50 46.20
N CYS A 251 -18.76 -31.77 46.46
CA CYS A 251 -19.67 -32.82 46.93
C CYS A 251 -20.31 -32.49 48.28
#